data_AF-F4GEL8-F1
#
_entry.id   AF-F4GEL8-F1
#
_cell.length_a   1.000
_cell.length_b   1.000
_cell.length_c   1.000
_cell.angle_alpha   90.00
_cell.angle_beta   90.00
_cell.angle_gamma   90.00
#
_symmetry.space_group_name_H-M   'P 1'
#
loop_
_entity.id
_entity.type
_entity.pdbx_description
1 polymer ?
#
loop_
_entity_poly.entity_id
_entity_poly.type
_entity_poly.pdbx_seq_one_letter_code
_entity_poly.pdbx_strand_id
1 'polypeptide(L)' 'MDWEASFWAALGLVLVIEGLFPFVSPAGWRRMFMQILQLRDGQIRFCALLSIVAGGLVLLLL' A
#
# COMPACT_ATOMS: atom_id res chain seq x y z
N MET A 1 18.67 -19.68 -7.15
CA MET A 1 17.35 -19.73 -6.49
C MET A 1 17.29 -18.42 -5.72
N ASP A 2 16.85 -17.36 -6.39
CA ASP A 2 17.25 -15.99 -6.03
C ASP A 2 16.17 -15.28 -5.21
N TRP A 3 15.39 -16.08 -4.48
CA TRP A 3 14.23 -15.64 -3.70
C TRP A 3 14.60 -14.65 -2.61
N GLU A 4 15.80 -14.76 -2.03
CA GLU A 4 16.34 -13.77 -1.08
C GLU A 4 16.51 -12.40 -1.74
N ALA A 5 17.11 -12.35 -2.93
CA ALA A 5 17.33 -11.10 -3.66
C ALA A 5 16.01 -10.45 -4.05
N SER A 6 15.05 -11.24 -4.55
CA SER A 6 13.70 -10.76 -4.87
C SER A 6 12.95 -10.24 -3.65
N PHE A 7 13.10 -10.90 -2.48
CA PHE A 7 12.50 -10.43 -1.23
C PHE A 7 13.06 -9.08 -0.80
N TRP A 8 14.38 -8.93 -0.77
CA TRP A 8 15.03 -7.67 -0.40
C TRP A 8 14.71 -6.54 -1.40
N ALA A 9 14.63 -6.86 -2.69
CA ALA A 9 14.21 -5.90 -3.71
C ALA A 9 12.75 -5.45 -3.52
N ALA A 10 11.82 -6.39 -3.29
CA ALA A 10 10.43 -6.07 -3.02
C ALA A 10 10.28 -5.22 -1.74
N LEU A 11 10.99 -5.57 -0.67
CA LEU A 11 10.99 -4.80 0.58
C LEU A 11 11.53 -3.38 0.37
N GLY A 12 12.64 -3.23 -0.36
CA GLY A 12 13.22 -1.93 -0.69
C GLY A 12 12.24 -1.04 -1.49
N LEU A 13 11.55 -1.62 -2.48
CA LEU A 13 10.54 -0.90 -3.26
C LEU A 13 9.36 -0.44 -2.40
N VAL A 14 8.85 -1.28 -1.50
CA VAL A 14 7.78 -0.91 -0.57
C VAL A 14 8.20 0.28 0.29
N LEU A 15 9.41 0.24 0.87
CA LEU A 15 9.94 1.34 1.70
C LEU A 15 10.11 2.65 0.91
N VAL A 16 10.61 2.57 -0.32
CA VAL A 16 10.76 3.76 -1.18
C VAL A 16 9.39 4.36 -1.49
N ILE A 17 8.41 3.53 -1.89
CA ILE A 17 7.05 3.99 -2.22
C ILE A 17 6.36 4.59 -0.98
N GLU A 18 6.48 3.93 0.17
CA GLU A 18 5.89 4.37 1.44
C GLU A 18 6.47 5.71 1.91
N GLY A 19 7.79 5.93 1.73
CA GLY A 19 8.46 7.18 2.08
C GLY A 19 8.26 8.31 1.06
N LEU A 20 8.04 7.98 -0.22
CA LEU A 20 7.95 8.98 -1.29
C LEU A 20 6.75 9.90 -1.14
N PHE A 21 5.58 9.35 -0.82
CA PHE A 21 4.35 10.13 -0.63
C PHE A 21 4.44 11.21 0.47
N PRO A 22 4.84 10.88 1.72
CA PRO A 22 5.01 11.88 2.76
C PRO A 22 6.17 12.84 2.49
N PHE A 23 7.20 12.42 1.76
CA PHE A 23 8.32 13.28 1.38
C PHE A 23 7.94 14.34 0.34
N VAL A 24 7.22 13.95 -0.72
CA VAL A 24 6.82 14.85 -1.81
C VAL A 24 5.71 15.83 -1.37
N SER A 25 4.71 15.36 -0.61
CA SER A 25 3.60 16.21 -0.17
C SER A 25 3.13 15.87 1.25
N PRO A 26 3.83 16.36 2.29
CA PRO A 26 3.46 16.07 3.68
C PRO A 26 2.07 16.59 4.05
N ALA A 27 1.65 17.73 3.46
CA ALA A 27 0.32 18.29 3.69
C ALA A 27 -0.79 17.53 2.94
N GLY A 28 -0.51 16.99 1.74
CA GLY A 28 -1.43 16.12 1.02
C GLY A 28 -1.61 14.78 1.73
N TRP A 29 -0.49 14.17 2.14
CA TRP A 29 -0.47 12.94 2.93
C TRP A 29 -1.29 13.05 4.22
N ARG A 30 -1.05 14.11 5.01
CA ARG A 30 -1.81 14.34 6.25
C ARG A 30 -3.31 14.49 6.01
N ARG A 31 -3.72 15.19 4.93
CA ARG A 31 -5.15 15.32 4.56
C ARG A 31 -5.77 13.97 4.19
N MET A 32 -5.08 13.17 3.38
CA MET A 32 -5.54 11.81 3.04
C MET A 32 -5.72 10.97 4.31
N PHE A 33 -4.75 11.00 5.22
CA PHE A 33 -4.84 10.28 6.49
C PHE A 33 -6.04 10.73 7.33
N MET A 34 -6.29 12.04 7.43
CA MET A 34 -7.46 12.56 8.13
C MET A 34 -8.78 12.12 7.49
N GLN A 35 -8.84 11.99 6.16
CA GLN A 35 -10.02 11.45 5.48
C GLN A 35 -10.22 9.97 5.79
N ILE A 36 -9.14 9.17 5.84
CA ILE A 36 -9.20 7.76 6.20
C ILE A 36 -9.71 7.58 7.64
N LEU A 37 -9.27 8.42 8.58
CA LEU A 37 -9.74 8.44 9.97
C LEU A 37 -11.23 8.76 10.12
N GLN A 38 -11.85 9.42 9.13
CA GLN A 38 -13.29 9.69 9.11
C GLN A 38 -14.12 8.54 8.55
N LEU A 39 -13.48 7.53 7.93
CA LEU A 39 -14.18 6.35 7.42
C LEU A 39 -14.61 5.45 8.57
N ARG A 40 -15.76 4.80 8.38
CA ARG A 40 -16.23 3.77 9.32
C ARG A 40 -15.37 2.51 9.17
N ASP A 41 -15.21 1.74 10.23
CA ASP A 41 -14.45 0.48 10.22
C ASP A 41 -14.86 -0.46 9.08
N GLY A 42 -16.16 -0.52 8.76
CA GLY A 42 -16.67 -1.32 7.64
C GLY A 42 -16.14 -0.86 6.26
N GLN A 43 -15.97 0.44 6.05
CA GLN A 43 -15.45 0.99 4.79
C GLN A 43 -13.95 0.72 4.67
N ILE A 44 -13.19 0.90 5.75
CA ILE A 44 -11.75 0.59 5.80
C ILE A 44 -11.53 -0.90 5.49
N ARG A 45 -12.32 -1.79 6.12
CA ARG A 45 -12.27 -3.23 5.86
C ARG A 45 -12.63 -3.58 4.42
N PHE A 46 -13.61 -2.91 3.83
CA PHE A 46 -14.00 -3.15 2.44
C PHE A 46 -12.90 -2.70 1.46
N CYS A 47 -12.31 -1.51 1.66
CA CYS A 47 -11.18 -1.05 0.87
C CYS A 47 -9.98 -2.01 0.99
N ALA A 48 -9.68 -2.49 2.22
CA ALA A 48 -8.63 -3.48 2.43
C ALA A 48 -8.92 -4.81 1.71
N LEU A 49 -10.16 -5.30 1.77
CA LEU A 49 -10.57 -6.50 1.05
C LEU A 49 -10.40 -6.34 -0.46
N LEU A 50 -10.81 -5.19 -1.02
CA LEU A 50 -10.66 -4.90 -2.44
C LEU A 50 -9.19 -4.91 -2.87
N SER A 51 -8.30 -4.29 -2.07
CA SER A 51 -6.85 -4.30 -2.32
C SER A 51 -6.25 -5.70 -2.26
N ILE A 52 -6.67 -6.54 -1.29
CA ILE A 52 -6.21 -7.93 -1.18
C ILE A 52 -6.66 -8.74 -2.39
N VAL A 53 -7.93 -8.63 -2.80
CA VAL A 53 -8.47 -9.34 -3.96
C VAL A 53 -7.77 -8.90 -5.25
N ALA A 54 -7.60 -7.59 -5.45
CA ALA A 54 -6.88 -7.07 -6.61
C ALA A 54 -5.43 -7.56 -6.65
N GLY A 55 -4.71 -7.53 -5.53
CA GLY A 55 -3.36 -8.06 -5.43
C GLY A 55 -3.30 -9.57 -5.70
N GLY A 56 -4.24 -10.34 -5.16
CA GLY A 56 -4.36 -11.78 -5.42
C GLY A 56 -4.64 -12.09 -6.90
N LEU A 57 -5.47 -11.29 -7.57
CA LEU A 57 -5.72 -11.41 -9.00
C LEU A 57 -4.47 -11.11 -9.82
N VAL A 58 -3.72 -10.05 -9.48
CA VAL A 58 -2.46 -9.72 -10.16
C VAL A 58 -1.45 -10.85 -10.00
N LEU A 59 -1.32 -11.43 -8.80
CA LEU A 59 -0.43 -12.56 -8.56
C LEU A 59 -0.86 -13.84 -9.28
N LEU A 60 -2.17 -14.02 -9.53
CA LEU A 60 -2.67 -15.17 -10.30
C LEU A 60 -2.45 -15.01 -11.81
N LEU A 61 -2.38 -13.78 -12.30
CA LEU A 61 -2.13 -13.47 -13.71
C LEU A 61 -0.64 -13.39 -14.08
N LEU A 62 0.24 -13.16 -13.09
CA LEU A 62 1.70 -13.19 -13.23
C LEU A 62 2.23 -14.63 -13.23
#